data_AF-A0A7Z3HYB0-F1
#
_entry.id   AF-A0A7Z3HYB0-F1
#
_cell.length_a   1.000
_cell.length_b   1.000
_cell.length_c   1.000
_cell.angle_alpha   90.00
_cell.angle_beta   90.00
_cell.angle_gamma   90.00
#
_symmetry.space_group_name_H-M   'P 1'
#
loop_
_entity.id
_entity.type
_entity.pdbx_description
1 polymer ?
#
loop_
_entity_poly.entity_id
_entity_poly.type
_entity_poly.pdbx_seq_one_letter_code
_entity_poly.pdbx_strand_id
1 'polypeptide(L)'
;MPQLDVSTFFSQVFWFLIFFSLLFFVVRYSFLPKLDRIINTRSKKILDSFNSSIYLLMLIENQTLKYNLALNQARIQAKKIIDDALVQVKKMTDDVKNTLEEEDKKISKLIEEGVAKFKSEYTDELRQMATNIALIYYNKLTNSEIEEEFVANLISKEF
;
A
#
# COMPACT_ATOMS: atom_id res chain seq x y z
N MET A 1 7.53 106.90 -29.09
CA MET A 1 6.67 106.20 -28.11
C MET A 1 7.56 105.68 -26.99
N PRO A 2 7.36 106.12 -25.74
CA PRO A 2 8.27 105.87 -24.62
C PRO A 2 8.03 104.48 -23.99
N GLN A 3 7.95 103.43 -24.82
CA GLN A 3 7.54 102.08 -24.39
C GLN A 3 8.71 101.12 -24.16
N LEU A 4 9.94 101.56 -24.49
CA LEU A 4 11.18 100.83 -24.24
C LEU A 4 12.13 101.69 -23.40
N ASP A 5 11.69 102.12 -22.22
CA ASP A 5 12.57 102.78 -21.26
C ASP A 5 13.47 101.72 -20.61
N VAL A 6 14.71 101.62 -21.11
CA VAL A 6 15.63 100.54 -20.73
C VAL A 6 16.11 100.66 -19.28
N SER A 7 15.91 101.83 -18.67
CA SER A 7 16.31 102.13 -17.29
C SER A 7 15.64 101.23 -16.25
N THR A 8 14.43 100.73 -16.48
CA THR A 8 13.70 99.90 -15.51
C THR A 8 13.98 98.40 -15.63
N PHE A 9 14.52 97.91 -16.76
CA PHE A 9 14.77 96.48 -16.95
C PHE A 9 15.81 95.93 -15.96
N PHE A 10 16.84 96.71 -15.63
CA PHE A 10 17.88 96.26 -14.70
C PHE A 10 17.31 95.96 -13.30
N SER A 11 16.42 96.83 -12.80
CA SER A 11 15.74 96.63 -11.51
C SER A 11 14.81 95.40 -11.53
N GLN A 12 14.06 95.21 -12.61
CA GLN A 12 13.19 94.04 -12.77
C GLN A 12 13.99 92.72 -12.78
N VAL A 13 15.12 92.69 -13.49
CA VAL A 13 16.01 91.51 -13.54
C VAL A 13 16.66 91.25 -12.18
N PHE A 14 17.08 92.29 -11.45
CA PHE A 14 17.63 92.15 -10.10
C PHE A 14 16.64 91.51 -9.13
N TRP A 15 15.40 92.02 -9.07
CA TRP A 15 14.35 91.44 -8.22
C TRP A 15 13.95 90.04 -8.69
N PHE A 16 13.87 89.81 -10.00
CA PHE A 16 13.61 88.49 -10.56
C PHE A 16 14.66 87.48 -10.10
N LEU A 17 15.96 87.81 -10.16
CA LEU A 17 17.03 86.94 -9.69
C LEU A 17 16.90 86.63 -8.20
N ILE A 18 16.56 87.62 -7.37
CA ILE A 18 16.35 87.41 -5.93
C ILE A 18 15.20 86.43 -5.68
N PHE A 19 14.02 86.67 -6.26
CA PHE A 19 12.86 85.80 -6.07
C PHE A 19 13.08 84.42 -6.68
N PHE A 20 13.73 84.34 -7.85
CA PHE A 20 14.07 83.08 -8.49
C PHE A 20 15.06 82.27 -7.65
N SER A 21 16.12 82.89 -7.13
CA SER A 21 17.07 82.22 -6.23
C SER A 21 16.38 81.74 -4.96
N LEU A 22 15.54 82.57 -4.34
CA LEU A 22 14.77 82.19 -3.15
C LEU A 22 13.90 80.95 -3.44
N LEU A 23 13.13 80.98 -4.53
CA LEU A 23 12.27 79.86 -4.94
C LEU A 23 13.10 78.61 -5.27
N PHE A 24 14.22 78.76 -5.97
CA PHE A 24 15.12 77.67 -6.31
C PHE A 24 15.63 76.96 -5.05
N PHE A 25 16.03 77.72 -4.03
CA PHE A 25 16.45 77.14 -2.74
C PHE A 25 15.30 76.41 -2.04
N VAL A 26 14.08 76.96 -2.05
CA VAL A 26 12.90 76.28 -1.48
C VAL A 26 12.61 74.96 -2.20
N VAL A 27 12.66 74.94 -3.53
CA VAL A 27 12.45 73.72 -4.31
C VAL A 27 13.54 72.69 -4.05
N ARG A 28 14.80 73.13 -4.07
CA ARG A 28 15.96 72.28 -3.82
C ARG A 28 15.94 71.64 -2.43
N TYR A 29 15.63 72.41 -1.39
CA TYR A 29 15.69 71.92 0.00
C TYR A 29 14.40 71.29 0.52
N SER A 30 13.23 71.59 -0.07
CA SER A 30 11.94 71.09 0.44
C SER A 30 11.24 70.12 -0.51
N PHE A 31 11.20 70.43 -1.81
CA PHE A 31 10.40 69.64 -2.77
C PHE A 31 11.16 68.40 -3.27
N LEU A 32 12.43 68.55 -3.66
CA LEU A 32 13.29 67.44 -4.09
C LEU A 32 13.37 66.29 -3.05
N PRO A 33 13.71 66.55 -1.77
CA PRO A 33 13.83 65.45 -0.80
C PRO A 33 12.49 64.76 -0.51
N LYS A 34 11.37 65.49 -0.63
CA LYS A 34 10.03 64.89 -0.49
C LYS A 34 9.72 63.94 -1.65
N LEU A 35 10.05 64.33 -2.88
CA LEU A 35 9.87 63.49 -4.07
C LEU A 35 10.75 62.23 -3.99
N ASP A 36 12.02 62.39 -3.63
CA ASP A 36 12.96 61.27 -3.48
C ASP A 36 12.48 60.27 -2.42
N ARG A 37 11.97 60.77 -1.29
CA ARG A 37 11.40 59.92 -0.24
C ARG A 37 10.21 59.11 -0.74
N ILE A 38 9.32 59.70 -1.53
CA ILE A 38 8.14 59.01 -2.08
C ILE A 38 8.57 57.92 -3.06
N ILE A 39 9.48 58.23 -3.98
CA ILE A 39 10.00 57.28 -4.97
C ILE A 39 10.69 56.11 -4.25
N ASN A 40 11.61 56.40 -3.32
CA ASN A 40 12.32 55.37 -2.56
C ASN A 40 11.37 54.49 -1.73
N THR A 41 10.35 55.07 -1.11
CA THR A 41 9.37 54.31 -0.33
C THR A 41 8.59 53.33 -1.21
N ARG A 42 8.16 53.78 -2.39
CA ARG A 42 7.44 52.92 -3.34
C ARG A 42 8.34 51.81 -3.88
N SER A 43 9.55 52.15 -4.33
CA SER A 43 10.52 51.18 -4.83
C SER A 43 10.87 50.14 -3.76
N LYS A 44 11.09 50.58 -2.52
CA LYS A 44 11.35 49.68 -1.39
C LYS A 44 10.17 48.74 -1.13
N LYS A 45 8.94 49.27 -1.08
CA LYS A 45 7.75 48.44 -0.87
C LYS A 45 7.58 47.38 -1.96
N ILE A 46 7.83 47.74 -3.22
CA ILE A 46 7.78 46.81 -4.34
C ILE A 46 8.85 45.73 -4.18
N LEU A 47 10.09 46.12 -3.91
CA LEU A 47 11.20 45.19 -3.71
C LEU A 47 10.95 44.24 -2.52
N ASP A 48 10.48 44.76 -1.39
CA ASP A 48 10.15 43.98 -0.20
C ASP A 48 9.03 42.96 -0.51
N SER A 49 7.98 43.38 -1.24
CA SER A 49 6.89 42.49 -1.64
C SER A 49 7.33 41.42 -2.64
N PHE A 50 8.25 41.76 -3.54
CA PHE A 50 8.83 40.83 -4.50
C PHE A 50 9.70 39.79 -3.79
N ASN A 51 10.61 40.23 -2.92
CA ASN A 51 11.45 39.34 -2.12
C ASN A 51 10.62 38.41 -1.23
N SER A 52 9.56 38.93 -0.62
CA SER A 52 8.63 38.12 0.19
C SER A 52 7.95 37.05 -0.66
N SER A 53 7.52 37.38 -1.88
CA SER A 53 6.92 36.43 -2.82
C SER A 53 7.90 35.32 -3.22
N ILE A 54 9.16 35.67 -3.51
CA ILE A 54 10.21 34.70 -3.84
C ILE A 54 10.50 33.77 -2.65
N TYR A 55 10.59 34.32 -1.44
CA TYR A 55 10.78 33.53 -0.23
C TYR A 55 9.62 32.56 0.01
N LEU A 56 8.37 33.02 -0.17
CA LEU A 56 7.18 32.16 -0.06
C LEU A 56 7.18 31.06 -1.11
N LEU A 57 7.57 31.36 -2.35
CA LEU A 57 7.70 30.36 -3.41
C LEU A 57 8.72 29.29 -3.04
N MET A 58 9.90 29.68 -2.57
CA MET A 58 10.95 28.76 -2.13
C MET A 58 10.47 27.86 -0.96
N LEU A 59 9.72 28.43 -0.01
CA LEU A 59 9.12 27.65 1.07
C LEU A 59 8.10 26.63 0.56
N ILE A 60 7.22 27.04 -0.36
CA ILE A 60 6.23 26.15 -0.97
C ILE A 60 6.91 25.02 -1.74
N GLU A 61 7.94 25.32 -2.53
CA GLU A 61 8.69 24.31 -3.29
C GLU A 61 9.34 23.30 -2.35
N ASN A 62 10.02 23.76 -1.30
CA ASN A 62 10.64 22.88 -0.30
C ASN A 62 9.59 22.02 0.42
N GLN A 63 8.47 22.61 0.82
CA GLN A 63 7.39 21.87 1.48
C GLN A 63 6.74 20.85 0.55
N THR A 64 6.56 21.20 -0.73
CA THR A 64 6.03 20.30 -1.76
C THR A 64 6.98 19.14 -2.02
N LEU A 65 8.29 19.40 -2.05
CA LEU A 65 9.31 18.36 -2.17
C LEU A 65 9.24 17.40 -0.97
N LYS A 66 9.23 17.91 0.27
CA LYS A 66 9.10 17.08 1.47
C LYS A 66 7.81 16.26 1.49
N TYR A 67 6.70 16.87 1.12
CA TYR A 67 5.41 16.19 1.03
C TYR A 67 5.44 15.04 0.01
N ASN A 68 5.98 15.30 -1.19
CA ASN A 68 6.11 14.27 -2.23
C ASN A 68 7.05 13.14 -1.80
N LEU A 69 8.16 13.44 -1.12
CA LEU A 69 9.05 12.43 -0.56
C LEU A 69 8.33 11.56 0.47
N ALA A 70 7.62 12.18 1.42
CA ALA A 70 6.86 11.45 2.43
C ALA A 70 5.77 10.57 1.80
N LEU A 71 5.06 11.09 0.80
CA LEU A 71 4.04 10.34 0.06
C LEU A 71 4.64 9.14 -0.69
N ASN A 72 5.80 9.32 -1.33
CA ASN A 72 6.50 8.24 -2.02
C ASN A 72 6.98 7.17 -1.02
N GLN A 73 7.59 7.57 0.09
CA GLN A 73 7.99 6.65 1.16
C GLN A 73 6.80 5.87 1.73
N ALA A 74 5.67 6.53 1.96
CA ALA A 74 4.45 5.87 2.41
C ALA A 74 3.94 4.84 1.38
N ARG A 75 3.96 5.17 0.09
CA ARG A 75 3.60 4.24 -0.99
C ARG A 75 4.53 3.03 -1.06
N ILE A 76 5.83 3.24 -0.93
CA ILE A 76 6.83 2.15 -0.90
C ILE A 76 6.58 1.23 0.29
N GLN A 77 6.36 1.79 1.49
CA GLN A 77 6.06 1.02 2.69
C GLN A 77 4.75 0.25 2.57
N ALA A 78 3.69 0.89 2.07
CA ALA A 78 2.41 0.22 1.83
C ALA A 78 2.56 -0.94 0.84
N LYS A 79 3.29 -0.74 -0.26
CA LYS A 79 3.57 -1.81 -1.23
C LYS A 79 4.35 -2.95 -0.57
N LYS A 80 5.37 -2.64 0.22
CA LYS A 80 6.15 -3.65 0.96
C LYS A 80 5.26 -4.47 1.91
N ILE A 81 4.36 -3.82 2.66
CA ILE A 81 3.43 -4.51 3.56
C ILE A 81 2.50 -5.44 2.76
N ILE A 82 1.99 -4.99 1.61
CA ILE A 82 1.15 -5.82 0.74
C ILE A 82 1.95 -7.01 0.20
N ASP A 83 3.16 -6.79 -0.31
CA ASP A 83 4.02 -7.85 -0.84
C ASP A 83 4.36 -8.87 0.27
N ASP A 84 4.72 -8.41 1.47
CA ASP A 84 5.02 -9.26 2.64
C ASP A 84 3.77 -10.05 3.09
N ALA A 85 2.58 -9.45 3.06
CA ALA A 85 1.32 -10.12 3.37
C ALA A 85 0.98 -11.20 2.32
N LEU A 86 1.17 -10.92 1.04
CA LEU A 86 0.97 -11.90 -0.03
C LEU A 86 1.91 -13.09 0.09
N VAL A 87 3.18 -12.86 0.44
CA VAL A 87 4.14 -13.93 0.71
C VAL A 87 3.71 -14.78 1.91
N GLN A 88 3.23 -14.17 2.99
CA GLN A 88 2.72 -14.90 4.15
C GLN A 88 1.48 -15.73 3.82
N VAL A 89 0.52 -15.16 3.10
CA VAL A 89 -0.68 -15.89 2.66
C VAL A 89 -0.30 -17.08 1.79
N LYS A 90 0.64 -16.92 0.87
CA LYS A 90 1.13 -18.02 0.04
C LYS A 90 1.75 -19.13 0.89
N LYS A 91 2.62 -18.80 1.84
CA LYS A 91 3.22 -19.78 2.77
C LYS A 91 2.16 -20.51 3.58
N MET A 92 1.20 -19.79 4.17
CA MET A 92 0.08 -20.41 4.90
C MET A 92 -0.75 -21.33 4.01
N THR A 93 -0.95 -20.96 2.75
CA THR A 93 -1.69 -21.79 1.79
C THR A 93 -0.93 -23.08 1.46
N ASP A 94 0.38 -22.97 1.24
CA ASP A 94 1.25 -24.13 1.00
C ASP A 94 1.31 -25.04 2.25
N ASP A 95 1.39 -24.48 3.46
CA ASP A 95 1.38 -25.23 4.73
C ASP A 95 0.04 -25.94 4.96
N VAL A 96 -1.08 -25.25 4.72
CA VAL A 96 -2.43 -25.85 4.81
C VAL A 96 -2.59 -26.96 3.78
N LYS A 97 -2.06 -26.77 2.56
CA LYS A 97 -2.10 -27.80 1.53
C LYS A 97 -1.30 -29.04 1.96
N ASN A 98 -0.08 -28.86 2.48
CA ASN A 98 0.75 -29.96 2.94
C ASN A 98 0.10 -30.73 4.10
N THR A 99 -0.47 -30.02 5.07
CA THR A 99 -1.18 -30.65 6.19
C THR A 99 -2.42 -31.42 5.73
N LEU A 100 -3.20 -30.86 4.79
CA LEU A 100 -4.31 -31.59 4.17
C LEU A 100 -3.85 -32.85 3.44
N GLU A 101 -2.77 -32.77 2.66
CA GLU A 101 -2.22 -33.96 1.97
C GLU A 101 -1.72 -35.04 2.96
N GLU A 102 -1.19 -34.66 4.12
CA GLU A 102 -0.82 -35.59 5.17
C GLU A 102 -2.04 -36.24 5.84
N GLU A 103 -3.07 -35.46 6.16
CA GLU A 103 -4.32 -35.96 6.72
C GLU A 103 -5.06 -36.87 5.74
N ASP A 104 -5.12 -36.51 4.45
CA ASP A 104 -5.70 -37.35 3.39
C ASP A 104 -4.99 -38.71 3.29
N LYS A 105 -3.65 -38.74 3.41
CA LYS A 105 -2.89 -39.99 3.46
C LYS A 105 -3.20 -40.81 4.70
N LYS A 106 -3.31 -40.18 5.88
CA LYS A 106 -3.67 -40.88 7.13
C LYS A 106 -5.07 -41.48 7.03
N ILE A 107 -6.04 -40.72 6.55
CA ILE A 107 -7.42 -41.18 6.35
C ILE A 107 -7.45 -42.33 5.35
N SER A 108 -6.75 -42.21 4.22
CA SER A 108 -6.67 -43.28 3.21
C SER A 108 -6.11 -44.56 3.81
N LYS A 109 -5.04 -44.48 4.60
CA LYS A 109 -4.46 -45.63 5.29
C LYS A 109 -5.42 -46.25 6.32
N LEU A 110 -6.13 -45.43 7.10
CA LEU A 110 -7.12 -45.92 8.06
C LEU A 110 -8.29 -46.63 7.35
N ILE A 111 -8.72 -46.11 6.20
CA ILE A 111 -9.75 -46.77 5.37
C ILE A 111 -9.23 -48.10 4.85
N GLU A 112 -8.01 -48.16 4.31
CA GLU A 112 -7.39 -49.40 3.82
C GLU A 112 -7.27 -50.46 4.94
N GLU A 113 -6.80 -50.06 6.12
CA GLU A 113 -6.71 -50.93 7.30
C GLU A 113 -8.11 -51.41 7.74
N GLY A 114 -9.11 -50.52 7.73
CA GLY A 114 -10.50 -50.86 8.05
C GLY A 114 -11.11 -51.85 7.05
N VAL A 115 -10.89 -51.63 5.75
CA VAL A 115 -11.34 -52.53 4.67
C VAL A 115 -10.64 -53.88 4.77
N ALA A 116 -9.34 -53.91 5.09
CA ALA A 116 -8.59 -55.15 5.27
C ALA A 116 -9.11 -55.97 6.46
N LYS A 117 -9.38 -55.31 7.61
CA LYS A 117 -10.00 -55.96 8.78
C LYS A 117 -11.39 -56.49 8.46
N PHE A 118 -12.24 -55.66 7.86
CA PHE A 118 -13.59 -56.04 7.44
C PHE A 118 -13.54 -57.25 6.50
N LYS A 119 -12.64 -57.24 5.51
CA LYS A 119 -12.46 -58.37 4.60
C LYS A 119 -12.06 -59.65 5.34
N SER A 120 -11.10 -59.58 6.27
CA SER A 120 -10.66 -60.75 7.05
C SER A 120 -11.79 -61.33 7.89
N GLU A 121 -12.46 -60.48 8.67
CA GLU A 121 -13.53 -60.87 9.60
C GLU A 121 -14.71 -61.52 8.86
N TYR A 122 -15.17 -60.89 7.78
CA TYR A 122 -16.26 -61.45 6.98
C TYR A 122 -15.84 -62.69 6.18
N THR A 123 -14.57 -62.82 5.78
CA THR A 123 -14.11 -64.06 5.11
C THR A 123 -14.12 -65.23 6.08
N ASP A 124 -13.76 -65.01 7.34
CA ASP A 124 -13.83 -66.03 8.39
C ASP A 124 -15.27 -66.39 8.73
N GLU A 125 -16.17 -65.40 8.86
CA GLU A 125 -17.61 -65.64 9.04
C GLU A 125 -18.21 -66.41 7.85
N LEU A 126 -17.88 -66.03 6.62
CA LEU A 126 -18.32 -66.73 5.41
C LEU A 126 -17.80 -68.18 5.36
N ARG A 127 -16.55 -68.42 5.79
CA ARG A 127 -16.00 -69.78 5.91
C ARG A 127 -16.77 -70.62 6.93
N GLN A 128 -17.07 -70.06 8.10
CA GLN A 128 -17.86 -70.76 9.11
C GLN A 128 -19.29 -71.05 8.60
N MET A 129 -19.94 -70.08 7.97
CA MET A 129 -21.26 -70.25 7.37
C MET A 129 -21.25 -71.30 6.26
N ALA A 130 -20.26 -71.29 5.38
CA ALA A 130 -20.09 -72.28 4.31
C ALA A 130 -19.87 -73.69 4.87
N THR A 131 -19.06 -73.82 5.94
CA THR A 131 -18.82 -75.10 6.63
C THR A 131 -20.10 -75.63 7.25
N ASN A 132 -20.87 -74.77 7.92
CA ASN A 132 -22.18 -75.14 8.48
C ASN A 132 -23.18 -75.57 7.40
N ILE A 133 -23.27 -74.84 6.29
CA ILE A 133 -24.15 -75.20 5.17
C ILE A 133 -23.73 -76.54 4.55
N ALA A 134 -22.42 -76.75 4.33
CA ALA A 134 -21.89 -77.99 3.78
C ALA A 134 -22.16 -79.20 4.68
N LEU A 135 -22.00 -79.05 6.00
CA LEU A 135 -22.33 -80.08 7.00
C LEU A 135 -23.83 -80.40 7.01
N ILE A 136 -24.70 -79.39 6.99
CA ILE A 136 -26.15 -79.59 6.91
C ILE A 136 -26.53 -80.36 5.63
N TYR A 137 -25.96 -79.98 4.49
CA TYR A 137 -26.24 -80.63 3.22
C TYR A 137 -25.72 -82.08 3.19
N TYR A 138 -24.52 -82.32 3.73
CA TYR A 138 -23.93 -83.65 3.82
C TYR A 138 -24.72 -84.59 4.74
N ASN A 139 -25.07 -84.13 5.94
CA ASN A 139 -25.86 -84.90 6.91
C ASN A 139 -27.23 -85.29 6.32
N LYS A 140 -27.86 -84.38 5.56
CA LYS A 140 -29.16 -84.60 4.93
C LYS A 140 -29.13 -85.58 3.75
N LEU A 141 -27.99 -85.73 3.08
CA LEU A 141 -27.83 -86.64 1.93
C LEU A 141 -27.31 -88.03 2.33
N THR A 142 -26.49 -88.13 3.38
CA THR A 142 -25.72 -89.35 3.68
C THR A 142 -26.16 -90.05 4.97
N ASN A 143 -26.96 -89.39 5.81
CA ASN A 143 -27.51 -89.93 7.07
C ASN A 143 -26.43 -90.50 8.03
N SER A 144 -25.20 -89.97 7.95
CA SER A 144 -24.04 -90.30 8.76
C SER A 144 -23.27 -89.03 9.11
N GLU A 145 -22.76 -88.91 10.35
CA GLU A 145 -21.98 -87.76 10.82
C GLU A 145 -20.51 -87.87 10.35
N ILE A 146 -19.96 -86.81 9.74
CA ILE A 146 -18.51 -86.65 9.55
C ILE A 146 -17.94 -85.70 10.60
N GLU A 147 -16.68 -85.89 10.95
CA GLU A 147 -15.85 -84.94 11.68
C GLU A 147 -15.82 -83.55 11.00
N GLU A 148 -16.23 -82.54 11.75
CA GLU A 148 -16.19 -81.11 11.40
C GLU A 148 -14.82 -80.66 10.84
N GLU A 149 -13.74 -81.27 11.34
CA GLU A 149 -12.36 -80.97 10.99
C GLU A 149 -12.03 -81.29 9.51
N PHE A 150 -12.61 -82.36 8.94
CA PHE A 150 -12.37 -82.74 7.54
C PHE A 150 -13.07 -81.79 6.54
N VAL A 151 -14.28 -81.34 6.88
CA VAL A 151 -15.07 -80.42 6.06
C VAL A 151 -14.48 -78.99 6.11
N ALA A 152 -14.04 -78.56 7.30
CA ALA A 152 -13.33 -77.29 7.46
C ALA A 152 -12.02 -77.24 6.65
N ASN A 153 -11.30 -78.36 6.56
CA ASN A 153 -10.03 -78.46 5.82
C ASN A 153 -10.23 -78.39 4.29
N LEU A 154 -11.30 -78.99 3.76
CA LEU A 154 -11.65 -78.91 2.33
C LEU A 154 -12.06 -77.49 1.91
N ILE A 155 -12.88 -76.82 2.72
CA ILE A 155 -13.31 -75.44 2.44
C ILE A 155 -12.15 -74.45 2.56
N SER A 156 -11.22 -74.69 3.49
CA SER A 156 -10.00 -73.88 3.62
C SER A 156 -9.02 -74.01 2.45
N LYS A 157 -9.20 -75.02 1.58
CA LYS A 157 -8.34 -75.29 0.43
C LYS A 157 -8.82 -74.60 -0.86
N GLU A 158 -10.06 -74.12 -0.88
CA GLU A 158 -10.70 -73.44 -2.02
C GLU A 158 -10.76 -71.91 -1.88
N PHE A 159 -10.54 -71.38 -0.67
CA PHE A 159 -10.39 -69.94 -0.37
C PHE A 159 -8.93 -69.53 -0.25
#